data_AF-A0AAW2UBR4-F1
#
_entry.id   AF-A0AAW2UBR4-F1
#
_cell.length_a   1.000
_cell.length_b   1.000
_cell.length_c   1.000
_cell.angle_alpha   90.00
_cell.angle_beta   90.00
_cell.angle_gamma   90.00
#
_symmetry.space_group_name_H-M   'P 1'
#
loop_
_entity.id
_entity.type
_entity.pdbx_description
1 polymer ?
#
loop_
_entity_poly.entity_id
_entity_poly.type
_entity_poly.pdbx_seq_one_letter_code
_entity_poly.pdbx_strand_id
1 'polypeptide(L)'
;MEEVVVQGTYYAAVLENRVDFIDRVVVDVGAGSGILSLFAAQAGAKHVYAVEASEMADYARKLIAGNPLLSERITVIKGKVEDIELPEKADILISEPMGTLLVNERMLESYIIARDRFLVPNGKMFPTIGRIHVAPFSDEYLYIEIANKALFWQQQNYYGVNLTPLHGTAFQGYFSQPVVDAFDPRLLVAPAISHVIDFTSAKEEELYEIDIPLRFISSVGTRIHGLACWFDVLFNGSTVQRWLTTAPGAPTTHWYQLRCVLSQPIYVMPGQEITGRLHMVAHKAQSYTLYLTLSAKMWGPGAEQGGILQSSSGKLDLKEPYYRMSQPQAYPMSQEQPSQQLLQTQDLQIQSQDEEGSDLLQQTV
;
A
#
# COMPACT_ATOMS: atom_id res chain seq x y z
N MET A 1 -8.05 9.84 5.64
CA MET A 1 -7.71 8.98 6.81
C MET A 1 -6.42 8.21 6.57
N GLU A 2 -6.24 7.59 5.40
CA GLU A 2 -5.05 6.76 5.09
C GLU A 2 -3.72 7.54 5.08
N GLU A 3 -3.67 8.74 4.49
CA GLU A 3 -2.46 9.60 4.52
C GLU A 3 -2.09 10.07 5.94
N VAL A 4 -3.05 10.14 6.86
CA VAL A 4 -2.81 10.59 8.24
C VAL A 4 -1.92 9.61 8.98
N VAL A 5 -2.05 8.30 8.71
CA VAL A 5 -1.20 7.27 9.32
C VAL A 5 0.25 7.43 8.85
N VAL A 6 0.44 7.64 7.54
CA VAL A 6 1.76 7.82 6.94
C VAL A 6 2.43 9.08 7.46
N GLN A 7 1.80 10.24 7.25
CA GLN A 7 2.34 11.53 7.67
C GLN A 7 2.51 11.62 9.18
N GLY A 8 1.59 11.06 9.96
CA GLY A 8 1.69 10.99 11.42
C GLY A 8 2.87 10.14 11.90
N THR A 9 3.18 9.04 11.21
CA THR A 9 4.35 8.20 11.55
C THR A 9 5.66 8.90 11.21
N TYR A 10 5.73 9.58 10.07
CA TYR A 10 6.88 10.44 9.71
C TYR A 10 7.08 11.56 10.72
N TYR A 11 6.00 12.27 11.07
CA TYR A 11 6.02 13.31 12.09
C TYR A 11 6.57 12.78 13.41
N ALA A 12 6.03 11.67 13.92
CA ALA A 12 6.51 11.04 15.16
C ALA A 12 7.98 10.62 15.05
N ALA A 13 8.38 9.99 13.95
CA ALA A 13 9.77 9.56 13.73
C ALA A 13 10.75 10.73 13.80
N VAL A 14 10.42 11.88 13.21
CA VAL A 14 11.25 13.09 13.22
C VAL A 14 11.23 13.77 14.59
N LEU A 15 10.05 14.03 15.15
CA LEU A 15 9.89 14.85 16.35
C LEU A 15 10.29 14.13 17.65
N GLU A 16 10.20 12.81 17.70
CA GLU A 16 10.67 12.03 18.85
C GLU A 16 12.18 11.77 18.81
N ASN A 17 12.79 11.91 17.62
CA ASN A 17 14.24 11.84 17.42
C ASN A 17 14.84 13.21 17.15
N ARG A 18 14.31 14.29 17.74
CA ARG A 18 14.83 15.67 17.57
C ARG A 18 16.35 15.79 17.73
N VAL A 19 16.97 14.99 18.59
CA VAL A 19 18.43 14.93 18.77
C VAL A 19 19.18 14.66 17.46
N ASP A 20 18.57 13.90 16.56
CA ASP A 20 19.14 13.64 15.23
C ASP A 20 19.03 14.89 14.33
N PHE A 21 18.02 15.74 14.51
CA PHE A 21 17.74 16.89 13.62
C PHE A 21 18.27 18.24 14.14
N ILE A 22 18.37 18.46 15.46
CA ILE A 22 18.77 19.75 16.04
C ILE A 22 20.15 20.16 15.51
N ASP A 23 20.21 21.39 15.00
CA ASP A 23 21.42 22.02 14.45
C ASP A 23 22.08 21.23 13.29
N ARG A 24 21.33 20.32 12.65
CA ARG A 24 21.79 19.51 11.51
C ARG A 24 21.31 20.02 10.17
N VAL A 25 22.07 19.68 9.13
CA VAL A 25 21.66 19.88 7.73
C VAL A 25 20.86 18.66 7.27
N VAL A 26 19.70 18.90 6.68
CA VAL A 26 18.78 17.87 6.20
C VAL A 26 18.56 18.01 4.70
N VAL A 27 18.47 16.88 4.00
CA VAL A 27 18.00 16.81 2.61
C VAL A 27 16.71 16.03 2.57
N ASP A 28 15.67 16.64 1.99
CA ASP A 28 14.37 16.04 1.72
C ASP A 28 14.28 15.71 0.22
N VAL A 29 14.32 14.42 -0.13
CA VAL A 29 14.39 13.95 -1.53
C VAL A 29 12.99 13.65 -2.05
N GLY A 30 12.61 14.26 -3.17
CA GLY A 30 11.24 14.19 -3.67
C GLY A 30 10.28 14.85 -2.69
N ALA A 31 10.61 16.08 -2.29
CA ALA A 31 9.95 16.78 -1.19
C ALA A 31 8.43 16.96 -1.41
N GLY A 32 7.95 16.85 -2.65
CA GLY A 32 6.54 17.02 -2.98
C GLY A 32 6.05 18.37 -2.49
N SER A 33 5.08 18.38 -1.58
CA SER A 33 4.55 19.60 -0.95
C SER A 33 5.50 20.27 0.05
N GLY A 34 6.62 19.64 0.42
CA GLY A 34 7.57 20.11 1.42
C GLY A 34 7.17 19.82 2.87
N ILE A 35 6.21 18.91 3.10
CA ILE A 35 5.72 18.61 4.45
C ILE A 35 6.79 17.98 5.35
N LEU A 36 7.62 17.06 4.82
CA LEU A 36 8.70 16.44 5.60
C LEU A 36 9.80 17.47 5.92
N SER A 37 10.10 18.37 4.98
CA SER A 37 10.96 19.52 5.21
C SER A 37 10.49 20.41 6.37
N LEU A 38 9.18 20.66 6.46
CA LEU A 38 8.60 21.41 7.57
C LEU A 38 8.73 20.65 8.90
N PHE A 39 8.56 19.32 8.92
CA PHE A 39 8.78 18.52 10.13
C PHE A 39 10.24 18.56 10.59
N ALA A 40 11.20 18.46 9.66
CA ALA A 40 12.62 18.59 9.98
C ALA A 40 12.97 19.98 10.55
N ALA A 41 12.43 21.06 9.96
CA ALA A 41 12.58 22.41 10.49
C ALA A 41 11.96 22.57 11.88
N GLN A 42 10.77 22.01 12.12
CA GLN A 42 10.11 21.97 13.44
C GLN A 42 10.92 21.21 14.48
N ALA A 43 11.63 20.16 14.07
CA ALA A 43 12.52 19.40 14.96
C ALA A 43 13.83 20.13 15.29
N GLY A 44 14.09 21.29 14.67
CA GLY A 44 15.23 22.13 14.98
C GLY A 44 16.38 22.02 13.99
N ALA A 45 16.16 21.49 12.79
CA ALA A 45 17.16 21.50 11.72
C ALA A 45 17.78 22.89 11.54
N LYS A 46 19.11 22.93 11.35
CA LYS A 46 19.85 24.14 11.00
C LYS A 46 19.43 24.63 9.62
N HIS A 47 19.37 23.73 8.66
CA HIS A 47 18.91 24.00 7.31
C HIS A 47 18.33 22.74 6.66
N VAL A 48 17.36 22.91 5.77
CA VAL A 48 16.73 21.84 5.00
C VAL A 48 16.78 22.18 3.51
N TYR A 49 17.36 21.30 2.70
CA TYR A 49 17.28 21.36 1.25
C TYR A 49 16.14 20.46 0.78
N ALA A 50 15.05 21.07 0.34
CA ALA A 50 13.89 20.38 -0.21
C ALA A 50 14.05 20.21 -1.73
N VAL A 51 14.42 19.01 -2.18
CA VAL A 51 14.67 18.70 -3.59
C VAL A 51 13.42 18.09 -4.20
N GLU A 52 12.87 18.74 -5.24
CA GLU A 52 11.65 18.30 -5.92
C GLU A 52 11.78 18.49 -7.43
N ALA A 53 11.56 17.42 -8.20
CA ALA A 53 11.79 17.44 -9.65
C ALA A 53 10.60 18.03 -10.44
N SER A 54 9.38 17.90 -9.91
CA SER A 54 8.15 18.29 -10.58
C SER A 54 7.75 19.75 -10.30
N GLU A 55 6.63 20.16 -10.88
CA GLU A 55 5.98 21.44 -10.59
C GLU A 55 5.49 21.55 -9.13
N MET A 56 5.48 20.44 -8.37
CA MET A 56 5.15 20.46 -6.95
C MET A 56 6.10 21.36 -6.14
N ALA A 57 7.32 21.60 -6.65
CA ALA A 57 8.27 22.54 -6.06
C ALA A 57 7.69 23.95 -5.85
N ASP A 58 6.80 24.42 -6.74
CA ASP A 58 6.17 25.74 -6.60
C ASP A 58 5.12 25.74 -5.48
N TYR A 59 4.39 24.64 -5.34
CA TYR A 59 3.47 24.45 -4.21
C TYR A 59 4.23 24.30 -2.89
N ALA A 60 5.38 23.62 -2.89
CA ALA A 60 6.25 23.54 -1.72
C ALA A 60 6.71 24.92 -1.27
N ARG A 61 7.20 25.76 -2.19
CA ARG A 61 7.56 27.17 -1.89
C ARG A 61 6.40 27.92 -1.27
N LYS A 62 5.19 27.77 -1.82
CA LYS A 62 3.98 28.42 -1.29
C LYS A 62 3.63 27.95 0.12
N LEU A 63 3.66 26.65 0.38
CA LEU A 63 3.37 26.08 1.71
C LEU A 63 4.42 26.51 2.74
N ILE A 64 5.70 26.44 2.38
CA ILE A 64 6.82 26.84 3.23
C ILE A 64 6.75 28.33 3.55
N ALA A 65 6.50 29.20 2.56
CA ALA A 65 6.34 30.64 2.78
C ALA A 65 5.14 30.98 3.68
N GLY A 66 4.09 30.13 3.69
CA GLY A 66 2.97 30.23 4.61
C GLY A 66 3.30 29.91 6.07
N ASN A 67 4.52 29.44 6.36
CA ASN A 67 5.02 29.10 7.69
C ASN A 67 6.30 29.90 8.04
N PRO A 68 6.21 31.23 8.28
CA PRO A 68 7.38 32.12 8.33
C PRO A 68 8.44 31.76 9.38
N LEU A 69 8.04 31.19 10.52
CA LEU A 69 8.95 30.79 11.59
C LEU A 69 9.90 29.65 11.18
N LEU A 70 9.54 28.89 10.15
CA LEU A 70 10.28 27.73 9.66
C LEU A 70 10.94 28.01 8.30
N SER A 71 10.35 28.91 7.50
CA SER A 71 10.71 29.11 6.10
C SER A 71 12.16 29.54 5.89
N GLU A 72 12.73 30.35 6.78
CA GLU A 72 14.13 30.82 6.67
C GLU A 72 15.16 29.68 6.69
N ARG A 73 14.76 28.51 7.19
CA ARG A 73 15.62 27.33 7.29
C ARG A 73 15.46 26.38 6.11
N ILE A 74 14.55 26.63 5.17
CA ILE A 74 14.22 25.68 4.10
C ILE A 74 14.46 26.31 2.73
N THR A 75 15.31 25.68 1.93
CA THR A 75 15.54 26.06 0.53
C THR A 75 14.92 25.01 -0.39
N VAL A 76 14.01 25.43 -1.27
CA VAL A 76 13.40 24.55 -2.28
C VAL A 76 14.21 24.58 -3.58
N ILE A 77 14.76 23.43 -3.94
CA ILE A 77 15.56 23.23 -5.15
C ILE A 77 14.72 22.42 -6.14
N LYS A 78 14.35 23.06 -7.26
CA LYS A 78 13.61 22.39 -8.32
C LYS A 78 14.58 21.67 -9.25
N GLY A 79 14.52 20.35 -9.29
CA GLY A 79 15.36 19.52 -10.13
C GLY A 79 15.44 18.08 -9.68
N LYS A 80 15.98 17.24 -10.54
CA LYS A 80 16.23 15.82 -10.24
C LYS A 80 17.42 15.66 -9.32
N VAL A 81 17.35 14.71 -8.40
CA VAL A 81 18.40 14.49 -7.42
C VAL A 81 19.70 13.99 -8.06
N GLU A 82 19.63 13.51 -9.30
CA GLU A 82 20.74 13.10 -10.16
C GLU A 82 21.44 14.27 -10.87
N ASP A 83 20.75 15.41 -11.03
CA ASP A 83 21.22 16.54 -11.87
C ASP A 83 21.59 17.79 -11.05
N ILE A 84 21.06 17.93 -9.83
CA ILE A 84 21.30 19.09 -8.97
C ILE A 84 22.59 18.98 -8.17
N GLU A 85 23.06 20.10 -7.63
CA GLU A 85 24.16 20.17 -6.67
C GLU A 85 23.70 20.88 -5.40
N LEU A 86 24.22 20.45 -4.25
CA LEU A 86 23.96 21.06 -2.95
C LEU A 86 25.22 21.79 -2.45
N PRO A 87 25.07 22.92 -1.73
CA PRO A 87 26.21 23.72 -1.28
C PRO A 87 27.01 23.04 -0.15
N GLU A 88 26.39 22.12 0.59
CA GLU A 88 27.03 21.30 1.62
C GLU A 88 26.39 19.91 1.70
N LYS A 89 27.09 18.94 2.28
CA LYS A 89 26.56 17.60 2.57
C LYS A 89 25.61 17.66 3.77
N ALA A 90 24.60 16.81 3.79
CA ALA A 90 23.62 16.67 4.87
C ALA A 90 24.05 15.64 5.91
N ASP A 91 23.67 15.88 7.17
CA ASP A 91 23.76 14.92 8.26
C ASP A 91 22.64 13.87 8.18
N ILE A 92 21.48 14.28 7.66
CA ILE A 92 20.28 13.45 7.54
C ILE A 92 19.67 13.57 6.15
N LEU A 93 19.27 12.44 5.60
CA LEU A 93 18.48 12.36 4.40
C LEU A 93 17.10 11.76 4.74
N ILE A 94 16.05 12.52 4.46
CA ILE A 94 14.66 12.12 4.66
C ILE A 94 13.94 12.04 3.30
N SER A 95 13.03 11.07 3.16
CA SER A 95 12.19 10.95 1.96
C SER A 95 11.00 10.02 2.24
N GLU A 96 9.99 10.07 1.38
CA GLU A 96 8.99 9.01 1.22
C GLU A 96 9.16 8.34 -0.16
N PRO A 97 10.14 7.44 -0.32
CA PRO A 97 10.45 6.85 -1.62
C PRO A 97 9.65 5.57 -1.91
N MET A 98 8.65 5.24 -1.09
CA MET A 98 7.97 3.95 -1.15
C MET A 98 6.80 3.98 -2.15
N GLY A 99 6.83 3.05 -3.11
CA GLY A 99 5.67 2.74 -3.95
C GLY A 99 4.94 1.48 -3.49
N THR A 100 3.95 1.04 -4.26
CA THR A 100 3.34 -0.30 -4.12
C THR A 100 4.43 -1.37 -4.07
N LEU A 101 4.31 -2.33 -3.14
CA LEU A 101 5.35 -3.34 -2.87
C LEU A 101 6.72 -2.72 -2.53
N LEU A 102 6.76 -1.55 -1.90
CA LEU A 102 7.95 -0.76 -1.55
C LEU A 102 8.69 -0.16 -2.74
N VAL A 103 8.79 -0.87 -3.86
CA VAL A 103 9.74 -0.57 -4.95
C VAL A 103 9.09 0.04 -6.21
N ASN A 104 7.76 -0.02 -6.36
CA ASN A 104 7.11 0.54 -7.55
C ASN A 104 7.45 2.04 -7.70
N GLU A 105 7.40 2.56 -8.93
CA GLU A 105 7.84 3.93 -9.29
C GLU A 105 9.37 4.13 -9.27
N ARG A 106 10.12 3.15 -8.73
CA ARG A 106 11.59 3.10 -8.73
C ARG A 106 12.25 4.31 -8.04
N MET A 107 11.53 4.97 -7.13
CA MET A 107 12.05 6.14 -6.40
C MET A 107 13.16 5.78 -5.40
N LEU A 108 13.25 4.51 -4.97
CA LEU A 108 14.36 4.02 -4.13
C LEU A 108 15.73 4.19 -4.80
N GLU A 109 15.82 4.18 -6.13
CA GLU A 109 17.06 4.42 -6.86
C GLU A 109 17.54 5.85 -6.61
N SER A 110 16.66 6.85 -6.82
CA SER A 110 16.94 8.25 -6.50
C SER A 110 17.26 8.44 -5.00
N TYR A 111 16.63 7.69 -4.11
CA TYR A 111 16.91 7.72 -2.68
C TYR A 111 18.35 7.26 -2.34
N ILE A 112 18.80 6.17 -2.97
CA ILE A 112 20.17 5.65 -2.85
C ILE A 112 21.18 6.60 -3.50
N ILE A 113 20.90 7.13 -4.69
CA ILE A 113 21.77 8.11 -5.36
C ILE A 113 21.93 9.35 -4.47
N ALA A 114 20.85 9.84 -3.87
CA ALA A 114 20.89 10.98 -2.98
C ALA A 114 21.74 10.72 -1.72
N ARG A 115 21.71 9.51 -1.15
CA ARG A 115 22.61 9.11 -0.06
C ARG A 115 24.06 9.26 -0.49
N ASP A 116 24.43 8.67 -1.62
CA ASP A 116 25.83 8.66 -2.08
C ASP A 116 26.32 10.08 -2.45
N ARG A 117 25.44 10.89 -3.03
CA ARG A 117 25.76 12.25 -3.47
C ARG A 117 25.71 13.28 -2.35
N PHE A 118 24.80 13.18 -1.39
CA PHE A 118 24.51 14.28 -0.49
C PHE A 118 24.65 13.96 1.00
N LEU A 119 24.73 12.70 1.41
CA LEU A 119 24.90 12.36 2.83
C LEU A 119 26.39 12.37 3.23
N VAL A 120 26.69 12.84 4.45
CA VAL A 120 28.01 12.67 5.07
C VAL A 120 28.26 11.19 5.43
N PRO A 121 29.53 10.74 5.56
CA PRO A 121 29.81 9.44 6.12
C PRO A 121 29.17 9.26 7.51
N ASN A 122 28.47 8.15 7.73
CA ASN A 122 27.69 7.86 8.94
C ASN A 122 26.50 8.79 9.19
N GLY A 123 26.07 9.57 8.18
CA GLY A 123 24.79 10.29 8.25
C GLY A 123 23.60 9.33 8.35
N LYS A 124 22.45 9.85 8.76
CA LYS A 124 21.24 9.04 8.97
C LYS A 124 20.29 9.11 7.77
N MET A 125 19.57 8.01 7.55
CA MET A 125 18.53 7.90 6.53
C MET A 125 17.19 7.62 7.18
N PHE A 126 16.18 8.41 6.81
CA PHE A 126 14.80 8.29 7.28
C PHE A 126 13.88 8.11 6.06
N PRO A 127 13.40 6.88 5.77
CA PRO A 127 13.63 5.62 6.48
C PRO A 127 15.05 5.01 6.28
N THR A 128 15.47 4.17 7.21
CA THR A 128 16.79 3.49 7.21
C THR A 128 16.72 2.11 6.56
N ILE A 129 15.65 1.35 6.83
CA ILE A 129 15.48 -0.02 6.33
C ILE A 129 14.08 -0.14 5.73
N GLY A 130 13.98 -0.83 4.59
CA GLY A 130 12.73 -1.35 4.05
C GLY A 130 12.65 -2.87 4.18
N ARG A 131 11.46 -3.40 4.44
CA ARG A 131 11.18 -4.84 4.48
C ARG A 131 10.03 -5.15 3.57
N ILE A 132 10.25 -6.03 2.60
CA ILE A 132 9.17 -6.63 1.81
C ILE A 132 8.77 -7.92 2.50
N HIS A 133 7.53 -7.98 2.98
CA HIS A 133 6.96 -9.17 3.58
C HIS A 133 6.15 -9.93 2.54
N VAL A 134 6.26 -11.25 2.58
CA VAL A 134 5.51 -12.13 1.67
C VAL A 134 4.97 -13.35 2.41
N ALA A 135 3.74 -13.75 2.08
CA ALA A 135 3.08 -14.93 2.65
C ALA A 135 2.10 -15.55 1.64
N PRO A 136 1.99 -16.89 1.56
CA PRO A 136 0.97 -17.53 0.74
C PRO A 136 -0.42 -17.26 1.32
N PHE A 137 -1.42 -17.04 0.46
CA PHE A 137 -2.80 -16.79 0.88
C PHE A 137 -3.79 -17.74 0.21
N SER A 138 -4.96 -17.90 0.83
CA SER A 138 -6.10 -18.61 0.28
C SER A 138 -7.32 -17.70 0.24
N ASP A 139 -7.71 -17.26 -0.96
CA ASP A 139 -8.93 -16.48 -1.19
C ASP A 139 -9.64 -16.96 -2.46
N GLU A 140 -10.60 -17.87 -2.27
CA GLU A 140 -11.41 -18.44 -3.36
C GLU A 140 -12.24 -17.36 -4.06
N TYR A 141 -12.77 -16.40 -3.31
CA TYR A 141 -13.63 -15.35 -3.85
C TYR A 141 -12.86 -14.46 -4.82
N LEU A 142 -11.64 -14.03 -4.44
CA LEU A 142 -10.78 -13.27 -5.34
C LEU A 142 -10.44 -14.08 -6.59
N TYR A 143 -10.06 -15.35 -6.44
CA TYR A 143 -9.69 -16.19 -7.57
C TYR A 143 -10.83 -16.31 -8.58
N ILE A 144 -12.04 -16.61 -8.10
CA ILE A 144 -13.25 -16.70 -8.93
C ILE A 144 -13.58 -15.34 -9.57
N GLU A 145 -13.46 -14.23 -8.83
CA GLU A 145 -13.69 -12.89 -9.36
C GLU A 145 -12.80 -12.58 -10.57
N ILE A 146 -11.50 -12.88 -10.47
CA ILE A 146 -10.54 -12.69 -11.57
C ILE A 146 -10.85 -13.64 -12.73
N ALA A 147 -11.07 -14.92 -12.45
CA ALA A 147 -11.39 -15.92 -13.48
C ALA A 147 -12.68 -15.55 -14.24
N ASN A 148 -13.68 -15.02 -13.54
CA ASN A 148 -14.97 -14.64 -14.12
C ASN A 148 -14.86 -13.46 -15.10
N LYS A 149 -13.87 -12.56 -14.95
CA LYS A 149 -13.63 -11.49 -15.93
C LYS A 149 -13.36 -12.04 -17.34
N ALA A 150 -12.74 -13.21 -17.43
CA ALA A 150 -12.47 -13.88 -18.70
C ALA A 150 -13.74 -14.43 -19.38
N LEU A 151 -14.82 -14.70 -18.63
CA LEU A 151 -16.04 -15.31 -19.17
C LEU A 151 -16.74 -14.45 -20.23
N PHE A 152 -16.57 -13.13 -20.19
CA PHE A 152 -17.04 -12.24 -21.26
C PHE A 152 -16.55 -12.71 -22.65
N TRP A 153 -15.33 -13.23 -22.72
CA TRP A 153 -14.70 -13.69 -23.96
C TRP A 153 -15.15 -15.09 -24.39
N GLN A 154 -15.99 -15.78 -23.61
CA GLN A 154 -16.54 -17.09 -24.01
C GLN A 154 -17.78 -16.98 -24.93
N GLN A 155 -18.20 -15.76 -25.28
CA GLN A 155 -19.37 -15.53 -26.12
C GLN A 155 -19.10 -15.93 -27.58
N GLN A 156 -19.87 -16.90 -28.09
CA GLN A 156 -19.79 -17.36 -29.48
C GLN A 156 -20.48 -16.44 -30.48
N ASN A 157 -21.40 -15.58 -30.01
CA ASN A 157 -22.17 -14.66 -30.85
C ASN A 157 -22.41 -13.32 -30.13
N TYR A 158 -21.37 -12.50 -30.05
CA TYR A 158 -21.46 -11.12 -29.58
C TYR A 158 -21.70 -10.21 -30.78
N TYR A 159 -22.96 -9.82 -31.00
CA TYR A 159 -23.39 -9.04 -32.18
C TYR A 159 -22.91 -9.63 -33.52
N GLY A 160 -22.97 -10.96 -33.68
CA GLY A 160 -22.50 -11.66 -34.89
C GLY A 160 -21.02 -12.03 -34.89
N VAL A 161 -20.28 -11.72 -33.83
CA VAL A 161 -18.83 -11.98 -33.72
C VAL A 161 -18.54 -13.03 -32.65
N ASN A 162 -17.72 -14.03 -32.99
CA ASN A 162 -17.23 -15.02 -32.03
C ASN A 162 -16.01 -14.48 -31.27
N LEU A 163 -16.12 -14.29 -29.95
CA LEU A 163 -15.06 -13.78 -29.09
C LEU A 163 -14.15 -14.87 -28.50
N THR A 164 -14.55 -16.16 -28.59
CA THR A 164 -13.85 -17.28 -27.96
C THR A 164 -12.37 -17.41 -28.32
N PRO A 165 -11.89 -17.03 -29.53
CA PRO A 165 -10.46 -17.06 -29.83
C PRO A 165 -9.59 -16.22 -28.89
N LEU A 166 -10.14 -15.19 -28.22
CA LEU A 166 -9.42 -14.33 -27.29
C LEU A 166 -9.54 -14.77 -25.81
N HIS A 167 -10.37 -15.77 -25.49
CA HIS A 167 -10.60 -16.18 -24.10
C HIS A 167 -9.32 -16.56 -23.36
N GLY A 168 -8.45 -17.38 -23.97
CA GLY A 168 -7.19 -17.79 -23.34
C GLY A 168 -6.25 -16.62 -23.06
N THR A 169 -6.12 -15.69 -24.01
CA THR A 169 -5.32 -14.47 -23.86
C THR A 169 -5.88 -13.56 -22.78
N ALA A 170 -7.20 -13.37 -22.74
CA ALA A 170 -7.86 -12.56 -21.72
C ALA A 170 -7.70 -13.18 -20.32
N PHE A 171 -7.90 -14.49 -20.18
CA PHE A 171 -7.68 -15.21 -18.93
C PHE A 171 -6.26 -15.00 -18.41
N GLN A 172 -5.24 -15.24 -19.25
CA GLN A 172 -3.86 -14.99 -18.86
C GLN A 172 -3.60 -13.52 -18.53
N GLY A 173 -4.19 -12.59 -19.29
CA GLY A 173 -4.09 -11.15 -19.05
C GLY A 173 -4.60 -10.74 -17.66
N TYR A 174 -5.79 -11.21 -17.27
CA TYR A 174 -6.36 -10.91 -15.95
C TYR A 174 -5.52 -11.47 -14.79
N PHE A 175 -4.95 -12.67 -14.94
CA PHE A 175 -4.03 -13.25 -13.94
C PHE A 175 -2.61 -12.65 -13.96
N SER A 176 -2.28 -11.82 -14.96
CA SER A 176 -1.01 -11.09 -15.03
C SER A 176 -1.09 -9.72 -14.33
N GLN A 177 -2.25 -9.35 -13.79
CA GLN A 177 -2.41 -8.12 -13.00
C GLN A 177 -2.36 -8.46 -11.51
N PRO A 178 -1.40 -7.91 -10.74
CA PRO A 178 -1.44 -8.05 -9.31
C PRO A 178 -2.59 -7.20 -8.75
N VAL A 179 -3.17 -7.64 -7.64
CA VAL A 179 -4.33 -6.98 -7.03
C VAL A 179 -3.87 -6.11 -5.86
N VAL A 180 -4.34 -4.87 -5.80
CA VAL A 180 -4.10 -3.97 -4.68
C VAL A 180 -5.39 -3.77 -3.89
N ASP A 181 -5.42 -4.27 -2.66
CA ASP A 181 -6.51 -4.06 -1.71
C ASP A 181 -6.12 -4.41 -0.27
N ALA A 182 -7.01 -4.07 0.67
CA ALA A 182 -6.93 -4.55 2.05
C ALA A 182 -7.59 -5.92 2.15
N PHE A 183 -6.98 -6.83 2.92
CA PHE A 183 -7.54 -8.17 3.14
C PHE A 183 -7.39 -8.60 4.60
N ASP A 184 -8.21 -9.59 4.99
CA ASP A 184 -8.18 -10.15 6.34
C ASP A 184 -6.92 -11.02 6.52
N PRO A 185 -6.07 -10.77 7.53
CA PRO A 185 -4.86 -11.54 7.76
C PRO A 185 -5.12 -13.04 8.02
N ARG A 186 -6.34 -13.45 8.35
CA ARG A 186 -6.74 -14.86 8.49
C ARG A 186 -6.71 -15.64 7.16
N LEU A 187 -6.65 -14.95 6.02
CA LEU A 187 -6.48 -15.57 4.70
C LEU A 187 -5.05 -16.07 4.46
N LEU A 188 -4.09 -15.69 5.31
CA LEU A 188 -2.70 -16.15 5.22
C LEU A 188 -2.59 -17.62 5.62
N VAL A 189 -1.89 -18.39 4.80
CA VAL A 189 -1.73 -19.85 4.95
C VAL A 189 -0.52 -20.21 5.80
N ALA A 190 0.46 -19.30 5.89
CA ALA A 190 1.67 -19.46 6.69
C ALA A 190 2.13 -18.09 7.22
N PRO A 191 2.97 -18.06 8.28
CA PRO A 191 3.64 -16.84 8.71
C PRO A 191 4.45 -16.22 7.57
N ALA A 192 4.51 -14.89 7.55
CA ALA A 192 5.27 -14.15 6.56
C ALA A 192 6.78 -14.34 6.73
N ILE A 193 7.50 -14.29 5.62
CA ILE A 193 8.95 -14.07 5.59
C ILE A 193 9.24 -12.67 5.08
N SER A 194 10.44 -12.15 5.35
CA SER A 194 10.84 -10.80 4.96
C SER A 194 12.11 -10.79 4.14
N HIS A 195 12.11 -10.01 3.06
CA HIS A 195 13.31 -9.56 2.36
C HIS A 195 13.66 -8.16 2.84
N VAL A 196 14.91 -7.93 3.24
CA VAL A 196 15.36 -6.69 3.87
C VAL A 196 16.25 -5.92 2.91
N ILE A 197 15.93 -4.63 2.72
CA ILE A 197 16.76 -3.67 1.98
C ILE A 197 17.26 -2.64 3.00
N ASP A 198 18.57 -2.65 3.27
CA ASP A 198 19.21 -1.63 4.09
C ASP A 198 19.61 -0.45 3.21
N PHE A 199 18.87 0.66 3.31
CA PHE A 199 19.10 1.83 2.46
C PHE A 199 20.43 2.50 2.75
N THR A 200 21.10 2.20 3.87
CA THR A 200 22.41 2.78 4.20
C THR A 200 23.56 2.14 3.44
N SER A 201 23.39 0.91 2.96
CA SER A 201 24.44 0.15 2.28
C SER A 201 24.05 -0.38 0.89
N ALA A 202 22.75 -0.48 0.59
CA ALA A 202 22.26 -0.99 -0.68
C ALA A 202 22.82 -0.18 -1.86
N LYS A 203 23.10 -0.87 -2.97
CA LYS A 203 23.52 -0.22 -4.20
C LYS A 203 22.33 -0.05 -5.15
N GLU A 204 22.40 0.95 -6.01
CA GLU A 204 21.36 1.21 -7.01
C GLU A 204 21.11 -0.04 -7.88
N GLU A 205 22.17 -0.72 -8.29
CA GLU A 205 22.07 -1.87 -9.20
C GLU A 205 21.40 -3.09 -8.55
N GLU A 206 21.43 -3.19 -7.21
CA GLU A 206 20.75 -4.24 -6.46
C GLU A 206 19.21 -4.09 -6.52
N LEU A 207 18.71 -2.91 -6.89
CA LEU A 207 17.28 -2.67 -7.09
C LEU A 207 16.81 -3.06 -8.49
N TYR A 208 17.70 -3.30 -9.45
CA TYR A 208 17.29 -3.67 -10.82
C TYR A 208 16.72 -5.09 -10.90
N GLU A 209 17.27 -5.99 -10.10
CA GLU A 209 16.81 -7.37 -9.97
C GLU A 209 16.78 -7.77 -8.50
N ILE A 210 15.58 -7.95 -7.96
CA ILE A 210 15.37 -8.36 -6.56
C ILE A 210 14.92 -9.81 -6.54
N ASP A 211 15.66 -10.63 -5.80
CA ASP A 211 15.38 -12.04 -5.68
C ASP A 211 14.96 -12.45 -4.26
N ILE A 212 13.75 -12.98 -4.13
CA ILE A 212 13.19 -13.42 -2.86
C ILE A 212 12.94 -14.93 -2.93
N PRO A 213 13.83 -15.78 -2.37
CA PRO A 213 13.57 -17.20 -2.24
C PRO A 213 12.44 -17.43 -1.24
N LEU A 214 11.48 -18.27 -1.63
CA LEU A 214 10.28 -18.52 -0.84
C LEU A 214 10.36 -19.88 -0.17
N ARG A 215 10.14 -19.90 1.14
CA ARG A 215 10.03 -21.13 1.94
C ARG A 215 9.07 -20.92 3.10
N PHE A 216 7.99 -21.68 3.11
CA PHE A 216 6.96 -21.61 4.14
C PHE A 216 6.57 -23.00 4.61
N ILE A 217 6.04 -23.07 5.84
CA ILE A 217 5.35 -24.26 6.36
C ILE A 217 3.88 -23.91 6.47
N SER A 218 3.04 -24.66 5.75
CA SER A 218 1.60 -24.41 5.78
C SER A 218 1.05 -24.64 7.19
N SER A 219 0.31 -23.68 7.72
CA SER A 219 -0.36 -23.80 9.03
C SER A 219 -1.71 -24.49 8.92
N VAL A 220 -2.29 -24.53 7.71
CA VAL A 220 -3.65 -25.04 7.45
C VAL A 220 -3.69 -25.92 6.20
N GLY A 221 -4.73 -26.74 6.08
CA GLY A 221 -5.02 -27.49 4.85
C GLY A 221 -5.93 -26.66 3.96
N THR A 222 -5.46 -26.24 2.79
CA THR A 222 -6.23 -25.39 1.89
C THR A 222 -5.64 -25.36 0.48
N ARG A 223 -6.30 -24.61 -0.41
CA ARG A 223 -5.81 -24.24 -1.72
C ARG A 223 -5.16 -22.86 -1.66
N ILE A 224 -3.88 -22.77 -1.99
CA ILE A 224 -3.13 -21.52 -2.09
C ILE A 224 -3.46 -20.89 -3.44
N HIS A 225 -4.01 -19.68 -3.37
CA HIS A 225 -4.42 -18.91 -4.54
C HIS A 225 -3.33 -17.96 -5.02
N GLY A 226 -2.30 -17.70 -4.21
CA GLY A 226 -1.22 -16.81 -4.60
C GLY A 226 -0.30 -16.41 -3.45
N LEU A 227 0.45 -15.34 -3.67
CA LEU A 227 1.34 -14.71 -2.70
C LEU A 227 0.84 -13.30 -2.36
N ALA A 228 0.64 -13.03 -1.08
CA ALA A 228 0.33 -11.71 -0.57
C ALA A 228 1.63 -11.04 -0.16
N CYS A 229 1.74 -9.74 -0.44
CA CYS A 229 2.92 -8.95 -0.21
C CYS A 229 2.54 -7.61 0.43
N TRP A 230 3.36 -7.14 1.36
CA TRP A 230 3.26 -5.82 1.98
C TRP A 230 4.67 -5.36 2.37
N PHE A 231 4.79 -4.17 2.94
CA PHE A 231 6.08 -3.68 3.40
C PHE A 231 6.02 -2.91 4.70
N ASP A 232 7.16 -2.90 5.37
CA ASP A 232 7.43 -2.05 6.52
C ASP A 232 8.68 -1.21 6.25
N VAL A 233 8.73 0.00 6.80
CA VAL A 233 9.96 0.80 6.82
C VAL A 233 10.32 1.22 8.25
N LEU A 234 11.60 1.19 8.57
CA LEU A 234 12.16 1.58 9.87
C LEU A 234 12.79 2.95 9.78
N PHE A 235 12.41 3.84 10.70
CA PHE A 235 13.15 5.05 11.03
C PHE A 235 14.04 4.73 12.23
N ASN A 236 15.33 4.50 11.98
CA ASN A 236 16.30 4.10 13.01
C ASN A 236 16.89 5.33 13.74
N GLY A 237 16.03 6.02 14.49
CA GLY A 237 16.40 7.19 15.25
C GLY A 237 17.25 6.88 16.49
N SER A 238 18.02 7.87 16.97
CA SER A 238 18.92 7.70 18.12
C SER A 238 18.19 7.60 19.45
N THR A 239 16.97 8.11 19.55
CA THR A 239 16.15 8.04 20.77
C THR A 239 15.17 6.89 20.70
N VAL A 240 14.44 6.76 19.59
CA VAL A 240 13.45 5.73 19.40
C VAL A 240 13.47 5.20 17.97
N GLN A 241 13.23 3.90 17.82
CA GLN A 241 12.95 3.28 16.54
C GLN A 241 11.45 3.36 16.23
N ARG A 242 11.08 3.82 15.04
CA ARG A 242 9.68 3.84 14.57
C ARG A 242 9.53 2.98 13.33
N TRP A 243 8.43 2.24 13.28
CA TRP A 243 8.03 1.46 12.12
C TRP A 243 6.79 2.07 11.50
N LEU A 244 6.82 2.29 10.19
CA LEU A 244 5.63 2.45 9.37
C LEU A 244 5.35 1.10 8.72
N THR A 245 4.19 0.52 8.99
CA THR A 245 3.79 -0.78 8.48
C THR A 245 2.58 -0.67 7.55
N THR A 246 2.58 -1.48 6.50
CA THR A 246 1.42 -1.69 5.61
C THR A 246 0.85 -3.10 5.75
N ALA A 247 1.13 -3.79 6.87
CA ALA A 247 0.69 -5.16 7.10
C ALA A 247 -0.84 -5.31 7.12
N PRO A 248 -1.37 -6.44 6.64
CA PRO A 248 -2.80 -6.73 6.76
C PRO A 248 -3.21 -6.78 8.24
N GLY A 249 -4.34 -6.16 8.58
CA GLY A 249 -4.82 -6.02 9.95
C GLY A 249 -4.26 -4.80 10.71
N ALA A 250 -3.24 -4.12 10.20
CA ALA A 250 -2.88 -2.77 10.65
C ALA A 250 -3.85 -1.73 10.06
N PRO A 251 -3.88 -0.49 10.58
CA PRO A 251 -4.63 0.59 9.95
C PRO A 251 -4.23 0.76 8.48
N THR A 252 -5.22 0.79 7.59
CA THR A 252 -5.01 0.86 6.14
C THR A 252 -4.29 2.15 5.74
N THR A 253 -3.28 2.00 4.88
CA THR A 253 -2.58 3.09 4.20
C THR A 253 -2.99 3.12 2.72
N HIS A 254 -2.62 4.18 2.01
CA HIS A 254 -2.95 4.34 0.59
C HIS A 254 -2.25 3.31 -0.32
N TRP A 255 -1.22 2.61 0.19
CA TRP A 255 -0.55 1.52 -0.52
C TRP A 255 -1.29 0.19 -0.44
N TYR A 256 -2.22 0.03 0.51
CA TYR A 256 -2.89 -1.23 0.81
C TYR A 256 -1.88 -2.40 0.92
N GLN A 257 -2.26 -3.59 0.45
CA GLN A 257 -1.37 -4.72 0.23
C GLN A 257 -1.46 -5.17 -1.24
N LEU A 258 -0.44 -5.90 -1.70
CA LEU A 258 -0.41 -6.49 -3.04
C LEU A 258 -0.71 -7.99 -2.96
N ARG A 259 -1.51 -8.53 -3.87
CA ARG A 259 -1.78 -9.96 -4.00
C ARG A 259 -1.50 -10.43 -5.42
N CYS A 260 -0.50 -11.29 -5.56
CA CYS A 260 -0.14 -11.95 -6.82
C CYS A 260 -0.91 -13.26 -6.92
N VAL A 261 -1.97 -13.29 -7.73
CA VAL A 261 -2.85 -14.46 -7.88
C VAL A 261 -2.29 -15.40 -8.94
N LEU A 262 -2.23 -16.70 -8.63
CA LEU A 262 -1.80 -17.75 -9.55
C LEU A 262 -2.99 -18.25 -10.37
N SER A 263 -2.80 -18.45 -11.66
CA SER A 263 -3.84 -19.01 -12.55
C SER A 263 -4.19 -20.47 -12.22
N GLN A 264 -3.21 -21.21 -11.70
CA GLN A 264 -3.37 -22.58 -11.19
C GLN A 264 -3.07 -22.61 -9.69
N PRO A 265 -4.10 -22.63 -8.83
CA PRO A 265 -3.89 -22.74 -7.38
C PRO A 265 -3.25 -24.08 -7.00
N ILE A 266 -2.47 -24.11 -5.91
CA ILE A 266 -1.80 -25.33 -5.41
C ILE A 266 -2.44 -25.80 -4.10
N TYR A 267 -2.54 -27.11 -3.88
CA TYR A 267 -3.10 -27.67 -2.65
C TYR A 267 -2.02 -28.00 -1.64
N VAL A 268 -2.28 -27.67 -0.38
CA VAL A 268 -1.39 -27.96 0.75
C VAL A 268 -2.15 -28.49 1.95
N MET A 269 -1.46 -29.29 2.77
CA MET A 269 -1.89 -29.79 4.06
C MET A 269 -1.14 -29.08 5.19
N PRO A 270 -1.66 -29.07 6.42
CA PRO A 270 -0.92 -28.55 7.57
C PRO A 270 0.44 -29.24 7.73
N GLY A 271 1.49 -28.48 8.00
CA GLY A 271 2.86 -28.96 8.14
C GLY A 271 3.61 -29.19 6.81
N GLN A 272 2.95 -29.04 5.66
CA GLN A 272 3.57 -29.22 4.36
C GLN A 272 4.45 -28.02 3.98
N GLU A 273 5.61 -28.32 3.40
CA GLU A 273 6.53 -27.30 2.90
C GLU A 273 6.06 -26.73 1.55
N ILE A 274 6.06 -25.40 1.47
CA ILE A 274 5.84 -24.61 0.26
C ILE A 274 7.16 -23.94 -0.08
N THR A 275 7.67 -24.16 -1.30
CA THR A 275 8.89 -23.54 -1.80
C THR A 275 8.60 -22.70 -3.03
N GLY A 276 9.51 -21.81 -3.40
CA GLY A 276 9.30 -20.97 -4.56
C GLY A 276 10.30 -19.85 -4.70
N ARG A 277 9.96 -18.89 -5.56
CA ARG A 277 10.76 -17.71 -5.83
C ARG A 277 9.84 -16.58 -6.27
N LEU A 278 10.02 -15.39 -5.70
CA LEU A 278 9.51 -14.14 -6.25
C LEU A 278 10.72 -13.38 -6.80
N HIS A 279 10.84 -13.31 -8.12
CA HIS A 279 11.90 -12.62 -8.81
C HIS A 279 11.34 -11.36 -9.48
N MET A 280 11.88 -10.20 -9.16
CA MET A 280 11.37 -8.91 -9.60
C MET A 280 12.41 -8.23 -10.48
N VAL A 281 12.04 -7.87 -11.71
CA VAL A 281 12.95 -7.26 -12.69
C VAL A 281 12.44 -5.88 -13.08
N ALA A 282 13.25 -4.86 -12.81
CA ALA A 282 12.94 -3.47 -13.15
C ALA A 282 12.85 -3.29 -14.67
N HIS A 283 11.96 -2.41 -15.11
CA HIS A 283 11.84 -2.03 -16.53
C HIS A 283 11.66 -0.53 -16.72
N LYS A 284 11.73 -0.11 -17.99
CA LYS A 284 11.78 1.30 -18.41
C LYS A 284 10.52 2.12 -18.09
N ALA A 285 9.42 1.47 -17.74
CA ALA A 285 8.18 2.14 -17.37
C ALA A 285 8.12 2.54 -15.88
N GLN A 286 9.27 2.64 -15.21
CA GLN A 286 9.38 2.94 -13.78
C GLN A 286 8.62 1.94 -12.90
N SER A 287 8.76 0.64 -13.20
CA SER A 287 8.11 -0.44 -12.44
C SER A 287 8.87 -1.76 -12.59
N TYR A 288 8.25 -2.85 -12.13
CA TYR A 288 8.81 -4.20 -12.08
C TYR A 288 7.89 -5.22 -12.74
N THR A 289 8.51 -6.14 -13.50
CA THR A 289 7.89 -7.42 -13.85
C THR A 289 8.15 -8.42 -12.73
N LEU A 290 7.09 -9.02 -12.21
CA LEU A 290 7.14 -10.02 -11.15
C LEU A 290 7.04 -11.42 -11.76
N TYR A 291 8.02 -12.27 -11.46
CA TYR A 291 8.03 -13.69 -11.78
C TYR A 291 7.85 -14.47 -10.48
N LEU A 292 6.63 -14.97 -10.27
CA LEU A 292 6.29 -15.77 -9.10
C LEU A 292 6.30 -17.25 -9.48
N THR A 293 6.89 -18.08 -8.63
CA THR A 293 6.69 -19.54 -8.65
C THR A 293 6.44 -20.02 -7.23
N LEU A 294 5.42 -20.83 -7.04
CA LEU A 294 5.15 -21.57 -5.81
C LEU A 294 5.05 -23.06 -6.12
N SER A 295 5.60 -23.88 -5.25
CA SER A 295 5.69 -25.32 -5.38
C SER A 295 5.41 -25.98 -4.04
N ALA A 296 4.74 -27.13 -4.07
CA ALA A 296 4.51 -27.94 -2.88
C ALA A 296 4.67 -29.43 -3.22
N LYS A 297 5.21 -30.21 -2.28
CA LYS A 297 5.34 -31.67 -2.41
C LYS A 297 4.02 -32.33 -2.02
N MET A 298 3.36 -33.11 -2.89
CA MET A 298 2.09 -33.75 -2.53
C MET A 298 2.23 -34.67 -1.32
N TRP A 299 1.17 -34.72 -0.51
CA TRP A 299 0.96 -35.74 0.51
C TRP A 299 -0.22 -36.61 0.14
N GLY A 300 -0.06 -37.94 0.13
CA GLY A 300 -1.12 -38.90 -0.15
C GLY A 300 -0.61 -40.31 -0.49
N PRO A 301 -1.46 -41.35 -0.40
CA PRO A 301 -1.11 -42.72 -0.81
C PRO A 301 -0.71 -42.75 -2.29
N GLY A 302 0.49 -43.23 -2.59
CA GLY A 302 1.02 -43.35 -3.97
C GLY A 302 1.95 -42.22 -4.42
N ALA A 303 2.18 -41.18 -3.60
CA ALA A 303 3.20 -40.17 -3.87
C ALA A 303 4.60 -40.67 -3.45
N GLU A 304 5.61 -40.53 -4.31
CA GLU A 304 7.00 -40.72 -3.92
C GLU A 304 7.38 -39.68 -2.85
N GLN A 305 7.76 -40.14 -1.66
CA GLN A 305 8.19 -39.26 -0.57
C GLN A 305 9.41 -38.43 -1.02
N GLY A 306 9.21 -37.16 -1.33
CA GLY A 306 10.29 -36.20 -1.59
C GLY A 306 10.22 -35.41 -2.91
N GLY A 307 9.38 -35.80 -3.87
CA GLY A 307 9.23 -35.09 -5.17
C GLY A 307 8.38 -33.82 -5.11
N ILE A 308 8.75 -32.78 -5.88
CA ILE A 308 7.87 -31.63 -6.16
C ILE A 308 6.79 -32.13 -7.10
N LEU A 309 5.52 -32.10 -6.67
CA LEU A 309 4.41 -32.67 -7.43
C LEU A 309 3.40 -31.61 -7.91
N GLN A 310 3.37 -30.43 -7.31
CA GLN A 310 2.58 -29.29 -7.79
C GLN A 310 3.47 -28.06 -7.87
N SER A 311 3.44 -27.38 -9.01
CA SER A 311 4.11 -26.11 -9.23
C SER A 311 3.20 -25.19 -10.04
N SER A 312 3.17 -23.93 -9.67
CA SER A 312 2.43 -22.91 -10.37
C SER A 312 3.26 -21.64 -10.45
N SER A 313 3.24 -21.03 -11.63
CA SER A 313 4.03 -19.85 -11.93
C SER A 313 3.16 -18.77 -12.57
N GLY A 314 3.49 -17.52 -12.28
CA GLY A 314 2.84 -16.34 -12.84
C GLY A 314 3.87 -15.30 -13.24
N LYS A 315 3.59 -14.62 -14.36
CA LYS A 315 4.27 -13.38 -14.76
C LYS A 315 3.27 -12.25 -14.58
N LEU A 316 3.58 -11.30 -13.70
CA LEU A 316 2.72 -10.16 -13.41
C LEU A 316 3.46 -8.85 -13.68
N ASP A 317 2.72 -7.80 -14.02
CA ASP A 317 3.26 -6.45 -14.21
C ASP A 317 2.78 -5.53 -13.09
N LEU A 318 3.73 -4.95 -12.34
CA LEU A 318 3.43 -4.05 -11.22
C LEU A 318 3.04 -2.64 -11.70
N LYS A 319 3.21 -2.32 -12.99
CA LYS A 319 2.91 -0.97 -13.51
C LYS A 319 1.43 -0.63 -13.47
N GLU A 320 0.58 -1.59 -13.79
CA GLU A 320 -0.87 -1.41 -13.88
C GLU A 320 -1.61 -2.46 -13.04
N PRO A 321 -1.54 -2.34 -11.70
CA PRO A 321 -2.23 -3.27 -10.81
C PRO A 321 -3.74 -3.06 -10.88
N TYR A 322 -4.49 -4.11 -10.56
CA TYR A 322 -5.92 -4.03 -10.38
C TYR A 322 -6.24 -3.54 -8.96
N TYR A 323 -6.64 -2.27 -8.83
CA TYR A 323 -7.12 -1.71 -7.57
C TYR A 323 -8.53 -2.23 -7.27
N ARG A 324 -8.63 -3.10 -6.27
CA ARG A 324 -9.90 -3.73 -5.87
C ARG A 324 -10.49 -2.97 -4.69
N MET A 325 -11.26 -1.93 -5.00
CA MET A 325 -12.05 -1.23 -3.99
C MET A 325 -13.14 -2.17 -3.49
N SER A 326 -13.07 -2.61 -2.23
CA SER A 326 -14.19 -3.29 -1.59
C SER A 326 -15.39 -2.34 -1.62
N GLN A 327 -16.45 -2.67 -2.38
CA GLN A 327 -17.74 -2.03 -2.14
C GLN A 327 -18.06 -2.25 -0.66
N PRO A 328 -18.50 -1.23 0.10
CA PRO A 328 -18.94 -1.45 1.46
C PRO A 328 -20.04 -2.51 1.41
N GLN A 329 -19.79 -3.67 2.02
CA GLN A 329 -20.83 -4.66 2.24
C GLN A 329 -21.92 -3.95 3.05
N ALA A 330 -23.07 -3.71 2.44
CA ALA A 330 -24.25 -3.28 3.17
C ALA A 330 -24.61 -4.41 4.13
N TYR A 331 -24.18 -4.32 5.38
CA TYR A 331 -24.74 -5.12 6.44
C TYR A 331 -26.23 -4.77 6.50
N PRO A 332 -27.16 -5.71 6.25
CA PRO A 332 -28.55 -5.43 6.54
C PRO A 332 -28.64 -5.26 8.06
N MET A 333 -28.87 -4.02 8.50
CA MET A 333 -29.31 -3.75 9.86
C MET A 333 -30.57 -4.58 10.08
N SER A 334 -30.46 -5.61 10.91
CA SER A 334 -31.62 -6.32 11.45
C SER A 334 -32.41 -5.35 12.31
N GLN A 335 -33.42 -4.70 11.72
CA GLN A 335 -34.46 -4.00 12.46
C GLN A 335 -35.45 -5.04 12.98
N GLU A 336 -35.17 -5.59 14.16
CA GLU A 336 -36.25 -6.10 15.02
C GLU A 336 -36.81 -4.92 15.82
N GLN A 337 -37.98 -4.42 15.41
CA GLN A 337 -38.96 -3.85 16.34
C GLN A 337 -40.39 -4.22 15.89
N PRO A 338 -41.32 -4.47 16.83
CA PRO A 338 -42.59 -5.12 16.54
C PRO A 338 -43.61 -4.14 15.96
N SER A 339 -44.44 -4.66 15.06
CA SER A 339 -45.54 -3.99 14.37
C SER A 339 -46.55 -3.35 15.33
N GLN A 340 -46.70 -2.02 15.24
CA GLN A 340 -47.92 -1.33 15.68
C GLN A 340 -48.73 -0.90 14.45
N GLN A 341 -49.99 -1.31 14.45
CA GLN A 341 -50.99 -1.11 13.41
C GLN A 341 -51.33 0.39 13.25
N LEU A 342 -51.27 0.90 12.02
CA LEU A 342 -51.82 2.21 11.64
C LEU A 342 -53.34 2.12 11.55
N LEU A 343 -54.05 2.88 12.39
CA LEU A 343 -55.43 3.29 12.12
C LEU A 343 -55.43 4.46 11.12
N GLN A 344 -56.27 4.32 10.09
CA GLN A 344 -56.52 5.29 9.03
C GLN A 344 -57.34 6.49 9.55
N THR A 345 -57.03 7.69 9.08
CA THR A 345 -58.00 8.78 8.97
C THR A 345 -57.83 9.48 7.63
N GLN A 346 -58.88 9.37 6.82
CA GLN A 346 -59.12 10.11 5.59
C GLN A 346 -59.97 11.37 5.90
N ASP A 347 -59.78 12.35 5.02
CA ASP A 347 -60.68 13.44 4.64
C ASP A 347 -60.73 14.76 5.44
N LEU A 348 -60.15 15.77 4.79
CA LEU A 348 -60.47 17.18 4.90
C LEU A 348 -61.77 17.49 4.16
N GLN A 349 -62.78 18.04 4.87
CA GLN A 349 -63.80 18.89 4.26
C GLN A 349 -63.99 20.16 5.10
N ILE A 350 -63.96 21.28 4.40
CA ILE A 350 -64.21 22.65 4.88
C ILE A 350 -65.71 22.90 4.83
N GLN A 351 -66.32 23.38 5.93
CA GLN A 351 -67.43 24.34 5.87
C GLN A 351 -67.66 25.07 7.21
N SER A 352 -67.42 26.39 7.14
CA SER A 352 -68.13 27.55 7.71
C SER A 352 -69.13 27.45 8.88
N GLN A 353 -69.05 28.52 9.70
CA GLN A 353 -70.07 29.23 10.49
C GLN A 353 -70.06 29.08 12.03
N ASP A 354 -69.64 30.20 12.62
CA ASP A 354 -70.32 31.01 13.64
C ASP A 354 -70.55 30.50 15.07
N GLU A 355 -70.15 31.43 15.96
CA GLU A 355 -70.79 31.86 17.20
C GLU A 355 -70.34 31.33 18.57
N GLU A 356 -69.95 32.34 19.36
CA GLU A 356 -70.13 32.55 20.79
C GLU A 356 -69.25 31.80 21.82
N GLY A 357 -68.58 32.63 22.64
CA GLY A 357 -68.73 32.50 24.08
C GLY A 357 -67.45 32.47 24.89
N SER A 358 -67.06 33.65 25.40
CA SER A 358 -66.63 33.93 26.78
C SER A 358 -65.47 33.10 27.36
N ASP A 359 -64.32 33.73 27.62
CA ASP A 359 -63.91 34.19 28.97
C ASP A 359 -63.50 33.02 29.90
N LEU A 360 -62.47 33.02 30.74
CA LEU A 360 -61.53 34.00 31.30
C LEU A 360 -60.50 33.09 32.01
N LEU A 361 -59.20 33.32 31.76
CA LEU A 361 -58.21 33.76 32.75
C LEU A 361 -57.71 32.77 33.83
N GLN A 362 -56.40 32.92 34.02
CA GLN A 362 -55.61 32.80 35.26
C GLN A 362 -55.32 31.37 35.75
N GLN A 363 -54.12 31.04 36.23
CA GLN A 363 -52.86 31.76 36.44
C GLN A 363 -51.80 30.70 36.77
N THR A 364 -50.54 31.01 36.49
CA THR A 364 -49.30 30.71 37.25
C THR A 364 -49.34 29.50 38.21
N VAL A 365 -48.40 28.55 38.15
CA VAL A 365 -46.93 28.67 38.21
C VAL A 365 -46.29 27.49 37.49
#